data_AF-A0AAC8PZ51-F1
#
_entry.id   AF-A0AAC8PZ51-F1
#
_cell.length_a   1.000
_cell.length_b   1.000
_cell.length_c   1.000
_cell.angle_alpha   90.00
_cell.angle_beta   90.00
_cell.angle_gamma   90.00
#
_symmetry.space_group_name_H-M   'P 1'
#
loop_
_entity.id
_entity.type
_entity.pdbx_description
1 polymer ?
#
loop_
_entity_poly.entity_id
_entity_poly.type
_entity_poly.pdbx_seq_one_letter_code
_entity_poly.pdbx_strand_id
1 'polypeptide(L)'
;MVGCSDETPQTEQVQSEQVKTDEIAQSDNEIREKAKQHFLGDNEPVVKDAMWAKPNLFKVGVVDDGTSRDGFAEYVCEVLRTDFDIKDSPLMVEVIDIQQLVNNNKWIELGGAVCQ
;
A
#
# COMPACT_ATOMS: atom_id res chain seq x y z
N MET A 1 16.86 49.61 -48.37
CA MET A 1 17.51 48.53 -47.60
C MET A 1 16.36 47.65 -47.08
N VAL A 2 16.07 46.49 -47.71
CA VAL A 2 16.42 45.12 -47.23
C VAL A 2 16.35 45.01 -45.70
N GLY A 3 15.57 44.14 -45.06
CA GLY A 3 14.70 43.04 -45.49
C GLY A 3 14.37 42.15 -44.27
N CYS A 4 13.32 41.32 -44.43
CA CYS A 4 13.04 40.05 -43.71
C CYS A 4 12.68 40.13 -42.21
N SER A 5 11.43 39.80 -41.82
CA SER A 5 11.01 38.42 -41.43
C SER A 5 11.10 38.25 -39.89
N ASP A 6 10.26 37.52 -39.14
CA ASP A 6 9.18 36.58 -39.41
C ASP A 6 8.43 36.33 -38.07
N GLU A 7 7.16 35.98 -38.19
CA GLU A 7 6.38 34.96 -37.45
C GLU A 7 6.95 34.26 -36.18
N THR A 8 6.20 34.40 -35.08
CA THR A 8 5.70 33.37 -34.11
C THR A 8 6.68 32.35 -33.43
N PRO A 9 6.21 31.52 -32.46
CA PRO A 9 6.86 31.28 -31.16
C PRO A 9 7.61 29.93 -31.09
N GLN A 10 8.47 29.72 -30.08
CA GLN A 10 9.06 28.43 -29.65
C GLN A 10 10.16 28.75 -28.60
N THR A 11 10.47 28.01 -27.54
CA THR A 11 10.25 26.59 -27.21
C THR A 11 10.60 26.36 -25.73
N GLU A 12 9.78 25.56 -25.06
CA GLU A 12 10.06 24.75 -23.87
C GLU A 12 11.52 24.32 -23.72
N GLN A 13 12.19 24.66 -22.63
CA GLN A 13 13.43 23.99 -22.19
C GLN A 13 13.49 23.91 -20.65
N VAL A 14 12.56 23.16 -20.04
CA VAL A 14 12.77 22.54 -18.71
C VAL A 14 12.03 21.19 -18.67
N GLN A 15 12.45 20.23 -19.49
CA GLN A 15 12.08 18.81 -19.39
C GLN A 15 13.41 18.07 -19.52
N SER A 16 13.90 17.40 -18.49
CA SER A 16 13.80 15.93 -18.49
C SER A 16 14.13 15.20 -17.17
N GLU A 17 14.39 15.86 -16.04
CA GLU A 17 14.81 15.14 -14.81
C GLU A 17 13.81 15.13 -13.64
N GLN A 18 12.71 15.86 -13.71
CA GLN A 18 11.76 15.98 -12.58
C GLN A 18 10.39 15.32 -12.76
N VAL A 19 10.08 14.75 -13.93
CA VAL A 19 8.74 14.21 -14.19
C VAL A 19 8.57 12.74 -13.79
N LYS A 20 9.67 12.00 -13.51
CA LYS A 20 9.59 10.54 -13.28
C LYS A 20 9.30 10.11 -11.82
N THR A 21 9.28 11.04 -10.87
CA THR A 21 9.14 10.70 -9.44
C THR A 21 7.69 10.77 -8.96
N ASP A 22 6.87 11.68 -9.50
CA ASP A 22 5.50 11.91 -9.00
C ASP A 22 4.45 10.97 -9.62
N GLU A 23 4.64 10.50 -10.86
CA GLU A 23 3.70 9.55 -11.50
C GLU A 23 3.79 8.13 -10.91
N ILE A 24 4.98 7.68 -10.48
CA ILE A 24 5.17 6.35 -9.86
C ILE A 24 4.65 6.34 -8.42
N ALA A 25 4.82 7.45 -7.68
CA ALA A 25 4.28 7.58 -6.32
C ALA A 25 2.75 7.58 -6.28
N GLN A 26 2.10 8.05 -7.34
CA GLN A 26 0.64 8.02 -7.48
C GLN A 26 0.12 6.60 -7.77
N SER A 27 0.75 5.87 -8.69
CA SER A 27 0.35 4.50 -9.01
C SER A 27 0.50 3.55 -7.82
N ASP A 28 1.59 3.69 -7.06
CA ASP A 28 1.84 2.82 -5.91
C ASP A 28 0.86 3.08 -4.77
N ASN A 29 0.47 4.34 -4.55
CA ASN A 29 -0.55 4.70 -3.57
C ASN A 29 -1.92 4.14 -3.96
N GLU A 30 -2.32 4.27 -5.24
CA GLU A 30 -3.58 3.71 -5.72
C GLU A 30 -3.65 2.18 -5.59
N ILE A 31 -2.55 1.47 -5.88
CA ILE A 31 -2.47 0.00 -5.72
C ILE A 31 -2.59 -0.38 -4.24
N ARG A 32 -1.88 0.30 -3.34
CA ARG A 32 -1.95 0.07 -1.90
C ARG A 32 -3.31 0.35 -1.30
N GLU A 33 -3.98 1.39 -1.79
CA GLU A 33 -5.35 1.71 -1.39
C GLU A 33 -6.33 0.66 -1.89
N LYS A 34 -6.19 0.17 -3.14
CA LYS A 34 -6.99 -0.97 -3.64
C LYS A 34 -6.75 -2.24 -2.82
N ALA A 35 -5.51 -2.54 -2.47
CA ALA A 35 -5.18 -3.67 -1.60
C ALA A 35 -5.87 -3.54 -0.24
N LYS A 36 -5.81 -2.36 0.39
CA LYS A 36 -6.52 -2.08 1.64
C LYS A 36 -8.03 -2.30 1.49
N GLN A 37 -8.63 -1.79 0.42
CA GLN A 37 -10.08 -1.95 0.17
C GLN A 37 -10.48 -3.40 -0.10
N HIS A 38 -9.60 -4.21 -0.68
CA HIS A 38 -9.85 -5.64 -0.89
C HIS A 38 -10.03 -6.38 0.44
N PHE A 39 -9.17 -6.10 1.42
CA PHE A 39 -9.28 -6.69 2.76
C PHE A 39 -10.41 -6.09 3.60
N LEU A 40 -10.77 -4.82 3.40
CA LEU A 40 -11.93 -4.20 4.07
C LEU A 40 -13.28 -4.56 3.42
N GLY A 41 -13.26 -5.15 2.24
CA GLY A 41 -14.45 -5.52 1.49
C GLY A 41 -15.06 -6.86 1.94
N ASP A 42 -16.08 -7.29 1.21
CA ASP A 42 -16.84 -8.52 1.52
C ASP A 42 -16.04 -9.82 1.32
N ASN A 43 -14.84 -9.75 0.74
CA ASN A 43 -13.98 -10.91 0.49
C ASN A 43 -13.43 -11.50 1.79
N GLU A 44 -13.19 -10.65 2.81
CA GLU A 44 -12.48 -11.03 4.03
C GLU A 44 -13.25 -10.57 5.28
N PRO A 45 -14.39 -11.21 5.62
CA PRO A 45 -15.27 -10.76 6.71
C PRO A 45 -14.60 -10.82 8.10
N VAL A 46 -13.48 -11.54 8.22
CA VAL A 46 -12.68 -11.62 9.45
C VAL A 46 -11.93 -10.31 9.70
N VAL A 47 -11.55 -9.60 8.64
CA VAL A 47 -10.87 -8.31 8.72
C VAL A 47 -11.87 -7.21 9.09
N LYS A 48 -11.51 -6.43 10.09
CA LYS A 48 -12.31 -5.29 10.58
C LYS A 48 -11.66 -3.95 10.30
N ASP A 49 -10.33 -3.96 10.20
CA ASP A 49 -9.56 -2.79 9.82
C ASP A 49 -8.31 -3.24 9.05
N ALA A 50 -7.79 -2.37 8.19
CA ALA A 50 -6.56 -2.63 7.45
C ALA A 50 -5.87 -1.30 7.16
N MET A 51 -4.57 -1.23 7.37
CA MET A 51 -3.81 -0.02 7.12
C MET A 51 -2.35 -0.28 6.78
N TRP A 52 -1.77 0.61 5.99
CA TRP A 52 -0.33 0.69 5.80
C TRP A 52 0.28 1.54 6.91
N ALA A 53 0.96 0.89 7.86
CA ALA A 53 1.64 1.59 8.95
C ALA A 53 2.96 2.21 8.50
N LYS A 54 3.64 1.58 7.53
CA LYS A 54 4.85 2.06 6.84
C LYS A 54 4.82 1.59 5.38
N PRO A 55 5.69 2.10 4.50
CA PRO A 55 5.77 1.62 3.10
C PRO A 55 5.97 0.11 2.98
N ASN A 56 6.61 -0.52 3.97
CA ASN A 56 6.88 -1.96 3.97
C ASN A 56 6.24 -2.68 5.18
N LEU A 57 5.22 -2.08 5.80
CA LEU A 57 4.50 -2.69 6.92
C LEU A 57 2.99 -2.51 6.75
N PHE A 58 2.31 -3.62 6.51
CA PHE A 58 0.86 -3.69 6.42
C PHE A 58 0.27 -4.30 7.68
N LYS A 59 -0.68 -3.62 8.30
CA LYS A 59 -1.36 -4.09 9.51
C LYS A 59 -2.80 -4.45 9.18
N VAL A 60 -3.24 -5.60 9.65
CA VAL A 60 -4.61 -6.09 9.49
C VAL A 60 -5.22 -6.30 10.87
N GLY A 61 -6.31 -5.59 11.15
CA GLY A 61 -7.06 -5.69 12.39
C GLY A 61 -8.13 -6.76 12.29
N VAL A 62 -8.07 -7.76 13.17
CA VAL A 62 -9.07 -8.83 13.33
C VAL A 62 -9.53 -8.91 14.78
N VAL A 63 -10.62 -9.62 15.04
CA VAL A 63 -11.03 -9.95 16.41
C VAL A 63 -10.31 -11.22 16.84
N ASP A 64 -9.65 -11.19 17.99
CA ASP A 64 -8.97 -12.35 18.55
C ASP A 64 -9.96 -13.49 18.87
N ASP A 65 -9.63 -14.70 18.40
CA ASP A 65 -10.35 -15.94 18.70
C ASP A 65 -9.49 -16.95 19.48
N GLY A 66 -8.30 -16.52 19.93
CA GLY A 66 -7.34 -17.33 20.67
C GLY A 66 -6.44 -18.21 19.80
N THR A 67 -6.48 -18.07 18.47
CA THR A 67 -5.61 -18.81 17.55
C THR A 67 -4.50 -17.93 16.97
N SER A 68 -3.34 -18.53 16.67
CA SER A 68 -2.28 -17.80 15.95
C SER A 68 -2.77 -17.41 14.55
N ARG A 69 -2.48 -16.18 14.16
CA ARG A 69 -2.81 -15.62 12.85
C ARG A 69 -1.63 -15.57 11.89
N ASP A 70 -0.54 -16.28 12.17
CA ASP A 70 0.65 -16.30 11.32
C ASP A 70 0.32 -16.79 9.90
N GLY A 71 -0.45 -17.88 9.78
CA GLY A 71 -0.89 -18.39 8.47
C GLY A 71 -1.83 -17.43 7.72
N PHE A 72 -2.58 -16.59 8.45
CA PHE A 72 -3.38 -15.54 7.82
C PHE A 72 -2.49 -14.39 7.33
N ALA A 73 -1.46 -14.02 8.09
CA ALA A 73 -0.46 -13.04 7.64
C ALA A 73 0.28 -13.53 6.37
N GLU A 74 0.62 -14.82 6.29
CA GLU A 74 1.19 -15.43 5.07
C GLU A 74 0.22 -15.35 3.88
N TYR A 75 -1.06 -15.67 4.10
CA TYR A 75 -2.08 -15.51 3.05
C TYR A 75 -2.19 -14.07 2.54
N VAL A 76 -2.16 -13.08 3.45
CA VAL A 76 -2.18 -11.66 3.07
C VAL A 76 -0.96 -11.31 2.23
N CYS A 77 0.23 -11.81 2.56
CA CYS A 77 1.42 -11.66 1.71
C CYS A 77 1.18 -12.19 0.29
N GLU A 78 0.61 -13.39 0.17
CA GLU A 78 0.33 -14.02 -1.12
C GLU A 78 -0.67 -13.22 -1.97
N VAL A 79 -1.70 -12.65 -1.34
CA VAL A 79 -2.68 -11.78 -2.00
C VAL A 79 -2.04 -10.47 -2.45
N LEU A 80 -1.28 -9.80 -1.57
CA LEU A 80 -0.57 -8.56 -1.91
C LEU A 80 0.39 -8.76 -3.10
N ARG A 81 1.07 -9.91 -3.15
CA ARG A 81 2.00 -10.28 -4.22
C ARG A 81 1.27 -10.65 -5.52
N THR A 82 0.22 -11.47 -5.43
CA THR A 82 -0.42 -12.10 -6.61
C THR A 82 -1.45 -11.18 -7.26
N ASP A 83 -2.24 -10.46 -6.47
CA ASP A 83 -3.38 -9.67 -6.97
C ASP A 83 -3.03 -8.19 -7.17
N PHE A 84 -2.07 -7.67 -6.37
CA PHE A 84 -1.71 -6.25 -6.37
C PHE A 84 -0.28 -5.97 -6.86
N ASP A 85 0.50 -7.01 -7.21
CA ASP A 85 1.89 -6.92 -7.65
C ASP A 85 2.82 -6.16 -6.67
N ILE A 86 2.46 -6.09 -5.38
CA ILE A 86 3.28 -5.44 -4.36
C ILE A 86 4.42 -6.38 -3.97
N LYS A 87 5.63 -6.05 -4.43
CA LYS A 87 6.85 -6.86 -4.26
C LYS A 87 7.90 -6.18 -3.39
N ASP A 88 7.48 -5.26 -2.52
CA ASP A 88 8.42 -4.60 -1.60
C ASP A 88 9.11 -5.66 -0.76
N SER A 89 10.44 -5.59 -0.68
CA SER A 89 11.22 -6.52 0.12
C SER A 89 12.20 -5.75 1.01
N PRO A 90 12.17 -5.95 2.34
CA PRO A 90 11.26 -6.83 3.08
C PRO A 90 9.92 -6.13 3.40
N LEU A 91 8.80 -6.67 2.86
CA LEU A 91 7.44 -6.35 3.28
C LEU A 91 7.04 -7.22 4.46
N MET A 92 6.48 -6.62 5.48
CA MET A 92 5.99 -7.30 6.67
C MET A 92 4.48 -7.10 6.77
N VAL A 93 3.78 -8.18 7.12
CA VAL A 93 2.36 -8.17 7.48
C VAL A 93 2.23 -8.51 8.95
N GLU A 94 1.52 -7.67 9.70
CA GLU A 94 1.18 -7.92 11.09
C GLU A 94 -0.34 -7.98 11.24
N VAL A 95 -0.82 -9.00 11.94
CA VAL A 95 -2.22 -9.16 12.30
C VAL A 95 -2.39 -8.75 13.74
N ILE A 96 -3.27 -7.79 14.00
CA ILE A 96 -3.49 -7.21 15.32
C ILE A 96 -4.91 -7.45 15.84
N ASP A 97 -5.04 -7.45 17.15
CA ASP A 97 -6.36 -7.42 17.79
C ASP A 97 -6.95 -6.01 17.75
N ILE A 98 -7.95 -5.82 16.89
CA ILE A 98 -8.65 -4.54 16.74
C ILE A 98 -9.49 -4.18 17.96
N GLN A 99 -10.03 -5.17 18.68
CA GLN A 99 -10.84 -4.94 19.86
C GLN A 99 -9.97 -4.43 21.01
N GLN A 100 -8.77 -4.98 21.19
CA GLN A 100 -7.80 -4.49 22.17
C GLN A 100 -7.27 -3.09 21.83
N LEU A 101 -7.08 -2.81 20.54
CA LEU A 101 -6.69 -1.48 20.10
C LEU A 101 -7.79 -0.45 20.41
N VAL A 102 -9.03 -0.71 20.04
CA VAL A 102 -10.14 0.23 20.24
C VAL A 102 -10.51 0.40 21.72
N ASN A 103 -10.58 -0.69 22.48
CA ASN A 103 -11.07 -0.64 23.86
C ASN A 103 -9.98 -0.22 24.86
N ASN A 104 -8.74 -0.64 24.62
CA ASN A 104 -7.65 -0.52 25.59
C ASN A 104 -6.45 0.28 25.09
N ASN A 105 -6.49 0.77 23.84
CA ASN A 105 -5.37 1.44 23.17
C ASN A 105 -4.09 0.58 23.16
N LYS A 106 -4.25 -0.74 23.04
CA LYS A 106 -3.15 -1.71 23.04
C LYS A 106 -2.95 -2.33 21.67
N TRP A 107 -1.72 -2.28 21.18
CA TRP A 107 -1.30 -2.99 19.98
C TRP A 107 -0.89 -4.41 20.38
N ILE A 108 -1.81 -5.36 20.23
CA ILE A 108 -1.55 -6.78 20.47
C ILE A 108 -1.42 -7.46 19.12
N GLU A 109 -0.24 -8.01 18.85
CA GLU A 109 0.02 -8.82 17.67
C GLU A 109 -0.51 -10.24 17.92
N LEU A 110 -1.37 -10.71 17.01
CA LEU A 110 -1.93 -12.06 16.99
C LEU A 110 -1.18 -12.97 16.02
N GLY A 111 -0.42 -12.39 15.10
CA GLY A 111 0.47 -13.10 14.21
C GLY A 111 1.16 -12.15 13.23
N GLY A 112 2.19 -12.66 12.57
CA GLY A 112 2.98 -11.87 11.63
C GLY A 112 3.72 -12.73 10.61
N ALA A 113 3.95 -12.15 9.43
CA ALA A 113 4.69 -12.78 8.36
C ALA A 113 5.58 -11.76 7.63
N VAL A 114 6.74 -12.21 7.17
CA VAL A 114 7.58 -11.46 6.24
C VAL A 114 7.34 -12.03 4.85
N CYS A 115 6.88 -11.20 3.93
CA CYS A 115 6.62 -11.60 2.56
C CYS A 115 7.95 -11.84 1.83
N GLN A 116 8.06 -12.99 1.15
CA GLN A 116 9.26 -13.43 0.42
C GLN A 116 8.99 -13.55 -1.08
#